data_AF-A0A6S6Y1P6-F1
#
_entry.id   AF-A0A6S6Y1P6-F1
#
_cell.length_a   1.000
_cell.length_b   1.000
_cell.length_c   1.000
_cell.angle_alpha   90.00
_cell.angle_beta   90.00
_cell.angle_gamma   90.00
#
_symmetry.space_group_name_H-M   'P 1'
#
loop_
_entity.id
_entity.type
_entity.pdbx_description
1 polymer ?
#
loop_
_entity_poly.entity_id
_entity_poly.type
_entity_poly.pdbx_seq_one_letter_code
_entity_poly.pdbx_strand_id
1 'polypeptide(L)'
;MHPITQWKRSFLDRRELNYPTGRPLYSYRVTTEEFNDLEAILHERISTYLTIATLGDVVRRLDFFPALFVLYAAEWWRRRYDGTGFTWDPILNAIGAPADGWTQAQRSDCVERGFQEWKLRLSDAHGLRFLGSIAFQGGLPMQLLGTARGNIGKVLGRVLQLASSGTTDAREIQEWVRSLSTYLPSTYRQTEVFVLLTEVVVTVLRLKDAARLTHSESAIEKLDKAVPNWRDYFPLPVEDDQAKGLIEQLIRDAAGKIVKQVQHIVVERRLESNDDDAWNLRSDIVLPEYLDASALGSLFSIEAQDLPRTPTLRFIGAINRRMSLFENWLDRNAFESIGALSIAVTI
;
A
#
# COMPACT_ATOMS: atom_id res chain seq x y z
N MET A 1 22.94 20.95 -25.25
CA MET A 1 22.11 19.86 -24.66
C MET A 1 21.06 20.52 -23.79
N HIS A 2 19.78 20.15 -23.91
CA HIS A 2 18.73 20.82 -23.12
C HIS A 2 18.96 20.57 -21.62
N PRO A 3 18.85 21.56 -20.72
CA PRO A 3 19.11 21.40 -19.28
C PRO A 3 18.36 20.23 -18.64
N ILE A 4 17.16 19.94 -19.17
CA ILE A 4 16.33 18.83 -18.72
C ILE A 4 16.89 17.44 -19.09
N THR A 5 17.46 17.30 -20.29
CA THR A 5 18.13 16.05 -20.69
C THR A 5 19.39 15.82 -19.86
N GLN A 6 20.07 16.91 -19.48
CA GLN A 6 21.20 16.86 -18.57
C GLN A 6 20.77 16.41 -17.16
N TRP A 7 19.62 16.85 -16.66
CA TRP A 7 19.11 16.41 -15.36
C TRP A 7 18.92 14.88 -15.30
N LYS A 8 18.21 14.27 -16.28
CA LYS A 8 17.99 12.81 -16.32
C LYS A 8 19.33 12.05 -16.37
N ARG A 9 20.28 12.53 -17.18
CA ARG A 9 21.61 11.92 -17.28
C ARG A 9 22.36 12.01 -15.94
N SER A 10 22.46 13.20 -15.34
CA SER A 10 23.10 13.37 -14.04
C SER A 10 22.45 12.52 -12.95
N PHE A 11 21.11 12.42 -12.96
CA PHE A 11 20.35 11.58 -12.04
C PHE A 11 20.73 10.09 -12.14
N LEU A 12 20.89 9.58 -13.36
CA LEU A 12 21.32 8.20 -13.62
C LEU A 12 22.83 8.00 -13.32
N ASP A 13 23.67 8.95 -13.71
CA ASP A 13 25.13 8.88 -13.51
C ASP A 13 25.50 8.84 -12.03
N ARG A 14 24.79 9.60 -11.16
CA ARG A 14 24.94 9.54 -9.69
C ARG A 14 24.66 8.15 -9.11
N ARG A 15 23.96 7.29 -9.86
CA ARG A 15 23.61 5.91 -9.49
C ARG A 15 24.44 4.89 -10.27
N GLU A 16 25.48 5.34 -10.98
CA GLU A 16 26.33 4.51 -11.84
C GLU A 16 25.55 3.78 -12.94
N LEU A 17 24.44 4.38 -13.39
CA LEU A 17 23.58 3.82 -14.43
C LEU A 17 23.77 4.59 -15.74
N ASN A 18 24.10 3.88 -16.81
CA ASN A 18 24.15 4.48 -18.16
C ASN A 18 22.76 4.61 -18.80
N TYR A 19 21.81 3.77 -18.36
CA TYR A 19 20.46 3.69 -18.92
C TYR A 19 19.44 3.30 -17.84
N PRO A 20 18.15 3.64 -18.03
CA PRO A 20 17.08 3.11 -17.21
C PRO A 20 17.06 1.58 -17.18
N THR A 21 16.78 1.04 -15.99
CA THR A 21 16.83 -0.40 -15.67
C THR A 21 15.53 -1.14 -15.95
N GLY A 22 14.40 -0.43 -16.12
CA GLY A 22 13.07 -1.04 -16.16
C GLY A 22 12.53 -1.53 -14.82
N ARG A 23 13.29 -1.34 -13.72
CA ARG A 23 12.81 -1.57 -12.36
C ARG A 23 11.86 -0.45 -11.93
N PRO A 24 10.96 -0.70 -10.95
CA PRO A 24 10.07 0.32 -10.43
C PRO A 24 10.79 1.61 -10.03
N LEU A 25 10.18 2.78 -10.27
CA LEU A 25 10.86 4.06 -10.09
C LEU A 25 11.30 4.33 -8.64
N TYR A 26 10.54 3.85 -7.65
CA TYR A 26 10.95 3.94 -6.24
C TYR A 26 12.32 3.31 -5.96
N SER A 27 12.75 2.31 -6.76
CA SER A 27 14.02 1.62 -6.57
C SER A 27 15.24 2.49 -6.89
N TYR A 28 15.04 3.61 -7.62
CA TYR A 28 16.08 4.59 -7.85
C TYR A 28 16.35 5.45 -6.62
N ARG A 29 15.52 5.40 -5.57
CA ARG A 29 15.70 6.19 -4.34
C ARG A 29 15.98 7.68 -4.61
N VAL A 30 15.02 8.36 -5.25
CA VAL A 30 15.12 9.81 -5.53
C VAL A 30 15.22 10.56 -4.20
N THR A 31 16.27 11.37 -4.03
CA THR A 31 16.46 12.15 -2.80
C THR A 31 15.50 13.33 -2.74
N THR A 32 15.30 13.92 -1.55
CA THR A 32 14.46 15.11 -1.39
C THR A 32 14.99 16.31 -2.19
N GLU A 33 16.32 16.48 -2.22
CA GLU A 33 16.98 17.49 -3.05
C GLU A 33 16.68 17.26 -4.54
N GLU A 34 16.87 16.03 -5.04
CA GLU A 34 16.61 15.70 -6.45
C GLU A 34 15.13 15.88 -6.82
N PHE A 35 14.21 15.52 -5.92
CA PHE A 35 12.79 15.73 -6.14
C PHE A 35 12.44 17.22 -6.24
N ASN A 36 12.96 18.04 -5.32
CA ASN A 36 12.73 19.48 -5.32
C ASN A 36 13.35 20.15 -6.56
N ASP A 37 14.56 19.74 -6.96
CA ASP A 37 15.21 20.21 -8.18
C ASP A 37 14.38 19.86 -9.42
N LEU A 38 13.90 18.61 -9.50
CA LEU A 38 13.07 18.15 -10.61
C LEU A 38 11.77 18.94 -10.70
N GLU A 39 11.09 19.13 -9.57
CA GLU A 39 9.85 19.91 -9.49
C GLU A 39 10.08 21.36 -9.94
N ALA A 40 11.12 22.02 -9.44
CA ALA A 40 11.44 23.39 -9.79
C ALA A 40 11.74 23.54 -11.29
N ILE A 41 12.53 22.64 -11.86
CA ILE A 41 12.85 22.63 -13.29
C ILE A 41 11.60 22.42 -14.15
N LEU A 42 10.73 21.48 -13.75
CA LEU A 42 9.47 21.25 -14.47
C LEU A 42 8.56 22.47 -14.38
N HIS A 43 8.41 23.06 -13.19
CA HIS A 43 7.60 24.25 -12.96
C HIS A 43 8.09 25.44 -13.81
N GLU A 44 9.36 25.83 -13.71
CA GLU A 44 9.94 26.96 -14.45
C GLU A 44 9.70 26.82 -15.96
N ARG A 45 9.90 25.61 -16.50
CA ARG A 45 9.82 25.35 -17.93
C ARG A 45 8.39 25.31 -18.40
N ILE A 46 7.50 24.62 -17.67
CA ILE A 46 6.07 24.62 -17.97
C ILE A 46 5.53 26.04 -17.96
N SER A 47 5.79 26.82 -16.91
CA SER A 47 5.34 28.21 -16.83
C SER A 47 5.81 29.04 -18.03
N THR A 48 7.06 28.86 -18.46
CA THR A 48 7.59 29.55 -19.65
C THR A 48 6.86 29.14 -20.92
N TYR A 49 6.72 27.84 -21.18
CA TYR A 49 6.11 27.35 -22.42
C TYR A 49 4.60 27.60 -22.50
N LEU A 50 3.89 27.58 -21.36
CA LEU A 50 2.46 27.82 -21.32
C LEU A 50 2.07 29.26 -21.72
N THR A 51 3.02 30.19 -21.77
CA THR A 51 2.78 31.54 -22.31
C THR A 51 2.55 31.55 -23.84
N ILE A 52 3.00 30.50 -24.55
CA ILE A 52 3.02 30.45 -26.02
C ILE A 52 2.48 29.14 -26.60
N ALA A 53 2.14 28.15 -25.77
CA ALA A 53 1.74 26.81 -26.20
C ALA A 53 0.88 26.11 -25.15
N THR A 54 0.10 25.10 -25.55
CA THR A 54 -0.65 24.28 -24.59
C THR A 54 0.24 23.20 -23.95
N LEU A 55 -0.16 22.63 -22.81
CA LEU A 55 0.59 21.53 -22.19
C LEU A 55 0.74 20.33 -23.13
N GLY A 56 -0.28 20.04 -23.95
CA GLY A 56 -0.19 19.01 -24.99
C GLY A 56 0.86 19.31 -26.07
N ASP A 57 1.05 20.58 -26.43
CA ASP A 57 2.12 20.97 -27.37
C ASP A 57 3.50 20.84 -26.74
N VAL A 58 3.63 21.15 -25.45
CA VAL A 58 4.88 20.96 -24.69
C VAL A 58 5.28 19.49 -24.68
N VAL A 59 4.36 18.59 -24.32
CA VAL A 59 4.59 17.14 -24.30
C VAL A 59 5.00 16.63 -25.69
N ARG A 60 4.37 17.12 -26.75
CA ARG A 60 4.66 16.70 -28.13
C ARG A 60 6.01 17.20 -28.62
N ARG A 61 6.39 18.43 -28.29
CA ARG A 61 7.61 19.10 -28.80
C ARG A 61 8.85 18.78 -27.96
N LEU A 62 8.69 18.44 -26.69
CA LEU A 62 9.79 18.20 -25.76
C LEU A 62 9.88 16.72 -25.42
N ASP A 63 10.67 15.97 -26.18
CA ASP A 63 10.80 14.51 -26.02
C ASP A 63 11.27 14.05 -24.64
N PHE A 64 11.95 14.92 -23.89
CA PHE A 64 12.40 14.63 -22.53
C PHE A 64 11.29 14.76 -21.47
N PHE A 65 10.22 15.50 -21.77
CA PHE A 65 9.18 15.84 -20.80
C PHE A 65 8.44 14.60 -20.27
N PRO A 66 7.98 13.67 -21.13
CA PRO A 66 7.31 12.44 -20.70
C PRO A 66 8.03 11.66 -19.60
N ALA A 67 9.32 11.39 -19.78
CA ALA A 67 10.10 10.59 -18.84
C ALA A 67 10.20 11.29 -17.47
N LEU A 68 10.49 12.58 -17.47
CA LEU A 68 10.64 13.31 -16.22
C LEU A 68 9.32 13.57 -15.52
N PHE A 69 8.25 13.85 -16.28
CA PHE A 69 6.92 13.96 -15.71
C PHE A 69 6.52 12.66 -15.00
N VAL A 70 6.77 11.50 -15.61
CA VAL A 70 6.45 10.20 -14.98
C VAL A 70 7.25 9.98 -13.69
N LEU A 71 8.54 10.30 -13.66
CA LEU A 71 9.36 10.21 -12.44
C LEU A 71 8.87 11.17 -11.36
N TYR A 72 8.63 12.43 -11.73
CA TYR A 72 8.09 13.45 -10.85
C TYR A 72 6.74 13.05 -10.26
N ALA A 73 5.80 12.60 -11.10
CA ALA A 73 4.46 12.23 -10.67
C ALA A 73 4.47 11.00 -9.75
N ALA A 74 5.35 10.03 -10.00
CA ALA A 74 5.56 8.88 -9.13
C ALA A 74 6.11 9.31 -7.75
N GLU A 75 7.08 10.21 -7.73
CA GLU A 75 7.64 10.75 -6.49
C GLU A 75 6.67 11.68 -5.74
N TRP A 76 5.91 12.51 -6.46
CA TRP A 76 4.83 13.31 -5.88
C TRP A 76 3.82 12.39 -5.20
N TRP A 77 3.44 11.30 -5.86
CA TRP A 77 2.52 10.31 -5.29
C TRP A 77 3.09 9.69 -4.01
N ARG A 78 4.35 9.24 -4.04
CA ARG A 78 5.05 8.68 -2.87
C ARG A 78 5.09 9.66 -1.70
N ARG A 79 5.41 10.92 -1.97
CA ARG A 79 5.75 11.94 -0.96
C ARG A 79 4.55 12.74 -0.44
N ARG A 80 3.56 13.01 -1.29
CA ARG A 80 2.50 14.01 -1.06
C ARG A 80 1.08 13.48 -1.16
N TYR A 81 0.87 12.23 -1.60
CA TYR A 81 -0.48 11.67 -1.65
C TYR A 81 -1.03 11.41 -0.24
N ASP A 82 -2.13 12.08 0.08
CA ASP A 82 -2.76 12.09 1.40
C ASP A 82 -3.94 11.09 1.52
N GLY A 83 -4.22 10.32 0.47
CA GLY A 83 -5.34 9.38 0.39
C GLY A 83 -6.63 9.96 -0.15
N THR A 84 -6.68 11.25 -0.43
CA THR A 84 -7.83 11.93 -1.03
C THR A 84 -7.55 12.23 -2.50
N GLY A 85 -8.60 12.20 -3.33
CA GLY A 85 -8.49 12.59 -4.74
C GLY A 85 -7.57 11.70 -5.57
N PHE A 86 -8.14 10.70 -6.26
CA PHE A 86 -7.40 9.96 -7.29
C PHE A 86 -7.43 10.75 -8.62
N THR A 87 -6.80 11.92 -8.65
CA THR A 87 -6.85 12.82 -9.81
C THR A 87 -5.48 13.37 -10.17
N TRP A 88 -5.38 13.95 -11.37
CA TRP A 88 -4.15 14.54 -11.89
C TRP A 88 -3.92 15.96 -11.39
N ASP A 89 -4.98 16.65 -10.96
CA ASP A 89 -4.95 18.08 -10.63
C ASP A 89 -3.90 18.41 -9.57
N PRO A 90 -3.78 17.69 -8.44
CA PRO A 90 -2.78 18.00 -7.43
C PRO A 90 -1.33 17.88 -7.94
N ILE A 91 -1.07 16.88 -8.79
CA ILE A 91 0.24 16.63 -9.39
C ILE A 91 0.62 17.76 -10.35
N LEU A 92 -0.35 18.18 -11.17
CA LEU A 92 -0.17 19.19 -12.21
C LEU A 92 -0.07 20.60 -11.64
N ASN A 93 -0.93 20.93 -10.68
CA ASN A 93 -0.94 22.23 -10.01
C ASN A 93 0.40 22.49 -9.31
N ALA A 94 1.04 21.45 -8.74
CA ALA A 94 2.34 21.59 -8.08
C ALA A 94 3.49 21.97 -9.03
N ILE A 95 3.35 21.73 -10.34
CA ILE A 95 4.29 22.19 -11.39
C ILE A 95 3.71 23.35 -12.23
N GLY A 96 2.67 24.03 -11.74
CA GLY A 96 2.07 25.18 -12.41
C GLY A 96 1.36 24.84 -13.73
N ALA A 97 1.02 23.56 -13.94
CA ALA A 97 0.31 23.11 -15.13
C ALA A 97 -1.21 23.06 -14.86
N PRO A 98 -2.06 23.67 -15.70
CA PRO A 98 -3.49 23.62 -15.51
C PRO A 98 -4.04 22.28 -16.04
N ALA A 99 -4.88 21.61 -15.25
CA ALA A 99 -5.35 20.26 -15.54
C ALA A 99 -6.46 20.20 -16.62
N ASP A 100 -7.21 21.29 -16.78
CA ASP A 100 -8.25 21.48 -17.79
C ASP A 100 -7.68 21.51 -19.23
N GLY A 101 -6.45 21.98 -19.40
CA GLY A 101 -5.74 22.06 -20.68
C GLY A 101 -5.12 20.75 -21.17
N TRP A 102 -5.27 19.64 -20.44
CA TRP A 102 -4.63 18.37 -20.77
C TRP A 102 -5.66 17.25 -20.98
N THR A 103 -5.95 16.95 -22.24
CA THR A 103 -6.95 15.92 -22.58
C THR A 103 -6.51 14.53 -22.14
N GLN A 104 -7.46 13.60 -21.99
CA GLN A 104 -7.15 12.21 -21.62
C GLN A 104 -6.16 11.56 -22.60
N ALA A 105 -6.34 11.76 -23.91
CA ALA A 105 -5.45 11.19 -24.92
C ALA A 105 -4.01 11.73 -24.81
N GLN A 106 -3.86 13.04 -24.57
CA GLN A 106 -2.53 13.65 -24.37
C GLN A 106 -1.87 13.17 -23.07
N ARG A 107 -2.65 12.94 -22.01
CA ARG A 107 -2.18 12.33 -20.76
C ARG A 107 -1.67 10.92 -21.02
N SER A 108 -2.48 10.09 -21.68
CA SER A 108 -2.12 8.73 -22.03
C SER A 108 -0.82 8.66 -22.84
N ASP A 109 -0.69 9.46 -23.90
CA ASP A 109 0.53 9.52 -24.73
C ASP A 109 1.77 9.92 -23.92
N CYS A 110 1.65 10.94 -23.06
CA CYS A 110 2.73 11.37 -22.18
C CYS A 110 3.20 10.24 -21.26
N VAL A 111 2.25 9.54 -20.64
CA VAL A 111 2.59 8.45 -19.70
C VAL A 111 3.17 7.27 -20.45
N GLU A 112 2.64 6.90 -21.62
CA GLU A 112 3.17 5.81 -22.46
C GLU A 112 4.62 6.07 -22.87
N ARG A 113 4.90 7.26 -23.41
CA ARG A 113 6.25 7.67 -23.81
C ARG A 113 7.20 7.69 -22.60
N GLY A 114 6.74 8.23 -21.47
CA GLY A 114 7.54 8.24 -20.24
C GLY A 114 7.85 6.83 -19.72
N PHE A 115 6.87 5.93 -19.74
CA PHE A 115 7.06 4.52 -19.35
C PHE A 115 8.03 3.81 -20.30
N GLN A 116 7.90 3.99 -21.60
CA GLN A 116 8.83 3.44 -22.59
C GLN A 116 10.27 3.91 -22.33
N GLU A 117 10.45 5.20 -22.07
CA GLU A 117 11.74 5.81 -21.74
C GLU A 117 12.37 5.24 -20.46
N TRP A 118 11.56 4.84 -19.49
CA TRP A 118 12.03 4.17 -18.26
C TRP A 118 12.08 2.63 -18.38
N LYS A 119 11.70 2.08 -19.54
CA LYS A 119 11.55 0.63 -19.80
C LYS A 119 10.53 -0.05 -18.88
N LEU A 120 9.48 0.67 -18.53
CA LEU A 120 8.40 0.21 -17.65
C LEU A 120 7.22 -0.33 -18.47
N ARG A 121 6.42 -1.18 -17.82
CA ARG A 121 5.15 -1.67 -18.38
C ARG A 121 3.99 -0.98 -17.69
N LEU A 122 2.97 -0.60 -18.46
CA LEU A 122 1.69 -0.16 -17.91
C LEU A 122 0.92 -1.35 -17.36
N SER A 123 0.13 -1.11 -16.32
CA SER A 123 -0.79 -2.13 -15.81
C SER A 123 -1.89 -2.45 -16.83
N ASP A 124 -2.35 -3.70 -16.81
CA ASP A 124 -3.52 -4.17 -17.57
C ASP A 124 -4.85 -3.94 -16.82
N ALA A 125 -4.78 -3.39 -15.60
CA ALA A 125 -5.96 -3.05 -14.80
C ALA A 125 -6.85 -2.01 -15.50
N HIS A 126 -8.15 -2.29 -15.58
CA HIS A 126 -9.14 -1.44 -16.21
C HIS A 126 -9.56 -0.31 -15.24
N GLY A 127 -9.77 0.90 -15.77
CA GLY A 127 -10.05 2.12 -15.00
C GLY A 127 -8.78 2.76 -14.43
N LEU A 128 -8.60 4.06 -14.66
CA LEU A 128 -7.48 4.87 -14.15
C LEU A 128 -6.06 4.31 -14.43
N ARG A 129 -5.92 3.45 -15.46
CA ARG A 129 -4.70 2.73 -15.88
C ARG A 129 -3.41 3.55 -15.75
N PHE A 130 -3.40 4.77 -16.26
CA PHE A 130 -2.19 5.60 -16.33
C PHE A 130 -1.78 6.16 -14.96
N LEU A 131 -2.70 6.82 -14.25
CA LEU A 131 -2.41 7.38 -12.93
C LEU A 131 -2.15 6.27 -11.90
N GLY A 132 -2.88 5.15 -11.98
CA GLY A 132 -2.61 3.97 -11.17
C GLY A 132 -1.25 3.33 -11.47
N SER A 133 -0.85 3.27 -12.73
CA SER A 133 0.49 2.80 -13.09
C SER A 133 1.57 3.71 -12.49
N ILE A 134 1.43 5.05 -12.59
CA ILE A 134 2.36 5.99 -11.97
C ILE A 134 2.41 5.82 -10.45
N ALA A 135 1.25 5.75 -9.80
CA ALA A 135 1.14 5.55 -8.36
C ALA A 135 1.93 4.32 -7.91
N PHE A 136 1.81 3.21 -8.64
CA PHE A 136 2.58 1.99 -8.39
C PHE A 136 4.10 2.21 -8.56
N GLN A 137 4.52 2.97 -9.57
CA GLN A 137 5.94 3.30 -9.77
C GLN A 137 6.53 4.12 -8.60
N GLY A 138 5.71 4.91 -7.93
CA GLY A 138 6.06 5.63 -6.70
C GLY A 138 6.22 4.72 -5.47
N GLY A 139 5.81 3.45 -5.55
CA GLY A 139 5.83 2.54 -4.42
C GLY A 139 4.62 2.76 -3.50
N LEU A 140 4.84 2.91 -2.19
CA LEU A 140 3.77 3.13 -1.23
C LEU A 140 3.62 4.64 -0.90
N PRO A 141 2.39 5.17 -0.78
CA PRO A 141 2.16 6.55 -0.37
C PRO A 141 2.58 6.73 1.09
N MET A 142 3.70 7.40 1.31
CA MET A 142 4.40 7.43 2.59
C MET A 142 3.67 8.26 3.66
N GLN A 143 2.89 9.29 3.26
CA GLN A 143 2.05 10.04 4.20
C GLN A 143 0.94 9.18 4.82
N LEU A 144 0.36 8.26 4.04
CA LEU A 144 -0.67 7.33 4.51
C LEU A 144 -0.10 6.25 5.44
N LEU A 145 1.16 5.89 5.23
CA LEU A 145 1.89 4.99 6.10
C LEU A 145 2.21 5.65 7.45
N GLY A 146 2.75 6.87 7.44
CA GLY A 146 3.17 7.56 8.67
C GLY A 146 2.03 7.98 9.61
N THR A 147 0.79 8.03 9.11
CA THR A 147 -0.37 8.54 9.88
C THR A 147 -1.30 7.45 10.41
N ALA A 148 -1.01 6.15 10.26
CA ALA A 148 -1.87 5.01 10.64
C ALA A 148 -3.28 4.96 10.00
N ARG A 149 -3.69 5.99 9.26
CA ARG A 149 -5.09 6.21 8.86
C ARG A 149 -5.47 5.44 7.59
N GLY A 150 -4.50 5.00 6.79
CA GLY A 150 -4.72 4.29 5.53
C GLY A 150 -4.84 2.77 5.67
N ASN A 151 -5.53 2.13 4.72
CA ASN A 151 -5.66 0.67 4.70
C ASN A 151 -4.33 -0.08 4.60
N ILE A 152 -3.31 0.52 3.97
CA ILE A 152 -1.96 -0.06 3.88
C ILE A 152 -1.33 -0.19 5.27
N GLY A 153 -1.41 0.85 6.10
CA GLY A 153 -0.93 0.81 7.48
C GLY A 153 -1.64 -0.25 8.31
N LYS A 154 -2.96 -0.43 8.11
CA LYS A 154 -3.73 -1.52 8.76
C LYS A 154 -3.23 -2.90 8.36
N VAL A 155 -2.93 -3.13 7.08
CA VAL A 155 -2.36 -4.40 6.61
C VAL A 155 -1.00 -4.63 7.27
N LEU A 156 -0.08 -3.66 7.20
CA LEU A 156 1.25 -3.80 7.79
C LEU A 156 1.20 -4.06 9.30
N GLY A 157 0.40 -3.29 10.04
CA GLY A 157 0.23 -3.47 11.49
C GLY A 157 -0.33 -4.85 11.83
N ARG A 158 -1.33 -5.34 11.08
CA ARG A 158 -1.89 -6.68 11.31
C ARG A 158 -0.91 -7.80 11.00
N VAL A 159 -0.17 -7.70 9.89
CA VAL A 159 0.87 -8.69 9.55
C VAL A 159 1.99 -8.69 10.58
N LEU A 160 2.40 -7.52 11.09
CA LEU A 160 3.40 -7.43 12.16
C LEU A 160 2.91 -8.04 13.47
N GLN A 161 1.63 -7.87 13.82
CA GLN A 161 1.04 -8.54 14.99
C GLN A 161 1.09 -10.06 14.84
N LEU A 162 0.72 -10.59 13.67
CA LEU A 162 0.81 -12.03 13.39
C LEU A 162 2.27 -12.51 13.49
N ALA A 163 3.20 -11.80 12.87
CA ALA A 163 4.62 -12.16 12.86
C ALA A 163 5.30 -12.01 14.22
N SER A 164 4.76 -11.19 15.12
CA SER A 164 5.33 -10.99 16.47
C SER A 164 5.11 -12.18 17.41
N SER A 165 4.28 -13.15 17.02
CA SER A 165 3.85 -14.28 17.85
C SER A 165 4.72 -15.54 17.71
N GLY A 166 5.69 -15.59 16.79
CA GLY A 166 6.55 -16.76 16.59
C GLY A 166 7.73 -16.54 15.65
N THR A 167 8.46 -17.62 15.34
CA THR A 167 9.47 -17.65 14.27
C THR A 167 8.76 -17.78 12.93
N THR A 168 8.57 -16.65 12.25
CA THR A 168 7.87 -16.59 10.96
C THR A 168 8.87 -16.52 9.80
N ASP A 169 8.65 -17.34 8.77
CA ASP A 169 9.39 -17.26 7.51
C ASP A 169 8.76 -16.22 6.55
N ALA A 170 9.56 -15.63 5.66
CA ALA A 170 9.12 -14.60 4.72
C ALA A 170 7.96 -15.07 3.81
N ARG A 171 7.88 -16.37 3.51
CA ARG A 171 6.78 -16.97 2.74
C ARG A 171 5.44 -16.85 3.47
N GLU A 172 5.43 -17.10 4.77
CA GLU A 172 4.23 -17.02 5.61
C GLU A 172 3.76 -15.57 5.76
N ILE A 173 4.70 -14.62 5.96
CA ILE A 173 4.41 -13.18 5.94
C ILE A 173 3.73 -12.78 4.62
N GLN A 174 4.24 -13.26 3.49
CA GLN A 174 3.68 -12.96 2.19
C GLN A 174 2.26 -13.53 2.00
N GLU A 175 1.99 -14.73 2.53
CA GLU A 175 0.64 -15.32 2.52
C GLU A 175 -0.34 -14.49 3.36
N TRP A 176 0.08 -13.95 4.50
CA TRP A 176 -0.73 -13.03 5.30
C TRP A 176 -0.99 -11.69 4.60
N VAL A 177 0.03 -11.11 3.95
CA VAL A 177 -0.16 -9.90 3.14
C VAL A 177 -1.19 -10.17 2.03
N ARG A 178 -1.12 -11.33 1.38
CA ARG A 178 -2.04 -11.73 0.32
C ARG A 178 -3.47 -11.94 0.84
N SER A 179 -3.63 -12.53 2.02
CA SER A 179 -4.95 -12.74 2.63
C SER A 179 -5.64 -11.42 3.00
N LEU A 180 -4.85 -10.40 3.36
CA LEU A 180 -5.32 -9.06 3.70
C LEU A 180 -5.41 -8.10 2.48
N SER A 181 -5.16 -8.59 1.26
CA SER A 181 -5.15 -7.76 0.05
C SER A 181 -6.48 -7.06 -0.25
N THR A 182 -7.60 -7.52 0.29
CA THR A 182 -8.91 -6.89 0.15
C THR A 182 -8.99 -5.51 0.79
N TYR A 183 -8.20 -5.26 1.84
CA TYR A 183 -8.08 -3.92 2.45
C TYR A 183 -7.32 -2.96 1.54
N LEU A 184 -6.42 -3.45 0.69
CA LEU A 184 -5.64 -2.60 -0.21
C LEU A 184 -6.52 -2.05 -1.34
N PRO A 185 -6.27 -0.81 -1.81
CA PRO A 185 -6.87 -0.31 -3.04
C PRO A 185 -6.51 -1.21 -4.23
N SER A 186 -7.38 -1.32 -5.23
CA SER A 186 -7.21 -2.21 -6.39
C SER A 186 -5.86 -2.02 -7.10
N THR A 187 -5.40 -0.79 -7.26
CA THR A 187 -4.09 -0.43 -7.84
C THR A 187 -2.91 -1.11 -7.13
N TYR A 188 -3.05 -1.41 -5.83
CA TYR A 188 -2.02 -2.03 -5.00
C TYR A 188 -2.21 -3.54 -4.80
N ARG A 189 -3.23 -4.16 -5.42
CA ARG A 189 -3.46 -5.61 -5.35
C ARG A 189 -2.63 -6.36 -6.39
N GLN A 190 -1.33 -6.09 -6.41
CA GLN A 190 -0.37 -6.69 -7.35
C GLN A 190 0.69 -7.50 -6.59
N THR A 191 1.20 -8.56 -7.19
CA THR A 191 2.20 -9.45 -6.57
C THR A 191 3.42 -8.68 -6.09
N GLU A 192 3.88 -7.71 -6.88
CA GLU A 192 5.02 -6.85 -6.60
C GLU A 192 4.79 -5.99 -5.34
N VAL A 193 3.56 -5.51 -5.13
CA VAL A 193 3.23 -4.78 -3.89
C VAL A 193 3.21 -5.73 -2.71
N PHE A 194 2.73 -6.96 -2.88
CA PHE A 194 2.74 -7.93 -1.78
C PHE A 194 4.17 -8.29 -1.37
N VAL A 195 5.09 -8.46 -2.34
CA VAL A 195 6.53 -8.61 -2.08
C VAL A 195 7.07 -7.39 -1.33
N LEU A 196 6.77 -6.18 -1.80
CA LEU A 196 7.23 -4.94 -1.18
C LEU A 196 6.76 -4.80 0.28
N LEU A 197 5.48 -5.05 0.56
CA LEU A 197 4.93 -5.03 1.91
C LEU A 197 5.56 -6.12 2.79
N THR A 198 5.81 -7.31 2.23
CA THR A 198 6.51 -8.40 2.92
C THR A 198 7.93 -7.96 3.31
N GLU A 199 8.68 -7.37 2.39
CA GLU A 199 10.04 -6.86 2.65
C GLU A 199 10.05 -5.75 3.71
N VAL A 200 9.05 -4.86 3.72
CA VAL A 200 8.86 -3.86 4.78
C VAL A 200 8.67 -4.55 6.15
N VAL A 201 7.78 -5.52 6.25
CA VAL A 201 7.52 -6.27 7.51
C VAL A 201 8.79 -7.00 7.97
N VAL A 202 9.46 -7.72 7.08
CA VAL A 202 10.70 -8.44 7.40
C VAL A 202 11.79 -7.48 7.88
N THR A 203 11.93 -6.31 7.23
CA THR A 203 12.89 -5.29 7.64
C THR A 203 12.57 -4.77 9.04
N VAL A 204 11.30 -4.49 9.35
CA VAL A 204 10.87 -4.01 10.67
C VAL A 204 11.17 -5.05 11.76
N LEU A 205 10.87 -6.33 11.52
CA LEU A 205 11.15 -7.40 12.48
C LEU A 205 12.66 -7.54 12.74
N ARG A 206 13.46 -7.53 11.66
CA ARG A 206 14.93 -7.59 11.77
C ARG A 206 15.49 -6.41 12.57
N LEU A 207 14.97 -5.19 12.34
CA LEU A 207 15.38 -3.99 13.07
C LEU A 207 14.94 -4.02 14.53
N LYS A 208 13.72 -4.51 14.81
CA LYS A 208 13.22 -4.74 16.18
C LYS A 208 14.15 -5.67 16.95
N ASP A 209 14.56 -6.78 16.35
CA ASP A 209 15.44 -7.76 16.98
C ASP A 209 16.86 -7.21 17.17
N ALA A 210 17.43 -6.59 16.13
CA ALA A 210 18.78 -6.03 16.16
C ALA A 210 18.94 -4.93 17.24
N ALA A 211 17.93 -4.05 17.39
CA ALA A 211 17.93 -3.00 18.40
C ALA A 211 17.25 -3.39 19.73
N ARG A 212 16.82 -4.66 19.88
CA ARG A 212 16.14 -5.20 21.07
C ARG A 212 15.00 -4.31 21.55
N LEU A 213 14.13 -3.92 20.62
CA LEU A 213 13.05 -2.97 20.88
C LEU A 213 11.90 -3.67 21.63
N THR A 214 11.74 -3.33 22.91
CA THR A 214 10.69 -3.88 23.79
C THR A 214 9.56 -2.89 24.08
N HIS A 215 9.83 -1.58 24.01
CA HIS A 215 8.86 -0.50 24.21
C HIS A 215 9.13 0.64 23.23
N SER A 216 8.07 1.31 22.76
CA SER A 216 8.11 2.32 21.69
C SER A 216 8.81 3.64 22.08
N GLU A 217 9.00 3.90 23.38
CA GLU A 217 9.76 5.06 23.82
C GLU A 217 11.22 4.94 23.36
N SER A 218 11.71 5.97 22.66
CA SER A 218 13.07 6.06 22.09
C SER A 218 13.43 5.02 21.01
N ALA A 219 12.44 4.44 20.32
CA ALA A 219 12.68 3.40 19.31
C ALA A 219 13.67 3.85 18.20
N ILE A 220 13.52 5.07 17.69
CA ILE A 220 14.40 5.64 16.67
C ILE A 220 15.81 5.88 17.21
N GLU A 221 15.95 6.47 18.40
CA GLU A 221 17.26 6.72 19.02
C GLU A 221 18.04 5.42 19.26
N LYS A 222 17.33 4.36 19.69
CA LYS A 222 17.91 3.02 19.83
C LYS A 222 18.34 2.43 18.50
N LEU A 223 17.54 2.60 17.45
CA LEU A 223 17.87 2.17 16.10
C LEU A 223 19.09 2.92 15.55
N ASP A 224 19.12 4.25 15.68
CA ASP A 224 20.23 5.08 15.22
C ASP A 224 21.55 4.68 15.92
N LYS A 225 21.48 4.27 17.20
CA LYS A 225 22.65 3.78 17.96
C LYS A 225 23.04 2.34 17.62
N ALA A 226 22.09 1.43 17.46
CA ALA A 226 22.35 0.00 17.29
C ALA A 226 22.63 -0.39 15.84
N VAL A 227 21.97 0.27 14.89
CA VAL A 227 22.03 -0.04 13.46
C VAL A 227 22.14 1.29 12.68
N PRO A 228 23.36 1.84 12.53
CA PRO A 228 23.56 3.04 11.71
C PRO A 228 23.00 2.84 10.29
N ASN A 229 22.42 3.90 9.71
CA ASN A 229 21.82 3.89 8.38
C ASN A 229 20.72 2.84 8.18
N TRP A 230 20.01 2.45 9.24
CA TRP A 230 18.98 1.40 9.16
C TRP A 230 17.88 1.68 8.12
N ARG A 231 17.66 2.97 7.79
CA ARG A 231 16.70 3.43 6.78
C ARG A 231 17.01 2.86 5.38
N ASP A 232 18.28 2.56 5.10
CA ASP A 232 18.71 2.01 3.82
C ASP A 232 18.35 0.54 3.62
N TYR A 233 18.01 -0.18 4.71
CA TYR A 233 17.52 -1.55 4.61
C TYR A 233 16.07 -1.64 4.14
N PHE A 234 15.30 -0.55 4.21
CA PHE A 234 13.95 -0.57 3.66
C PHE A 234 13.99 -0.62 2.13
N PRO A 235 13.06 -1.37 1.51
CA PRO A 235 12.99 -1.50 0.04
C PRO A 235 12.51 -0.20 -0.64
N LEU A 236 11.99 0.75 0.15
CA LEU A 236 11.57 2.08 -0.28
C LEU A 236 12.40 3.15 0.43
N PRO A 237 12.55 4.34 -0.18
CA PRO A 237 13.19 5.46 0.51
C PRO A 237 12.29 5.93 1.65
N VAL A 238 12.87 6.09 2.83
CA VAL A 238 12.16 6.50 4.05
C VAL A 238 12.76 7.82 4.52
N GLU A 239 12.00 8.90 4.41
CA GLU A 239 12.42 10.25 4.80
C GLU A 239 12.12 10.54 6.27
N ASP A 240 12.93 11.36 6.92
CA ASP A 240 13.01 11.43 8.40
C ASP A 240 11.67 11.66 9.12
N ASP A 241 10.82 12.57 8.64
CA ASP A 241 9.55 12.87 9.31
C ASP A 241 8.49 11.77 9.09
N GLN A 242 8.48 11.16 7.89
CA GLN A 242 7.52 10.11 7.53
C GLN A 242 7.94 8.74 8.09
N ALA A 243 9.25 8.48 8.11
CA ALA A 243 9.89 7.30 8.68
C ALA A 243 9.56 7.15 10.15
N LYS A 244 9.71 8.25 10.90
CA LYS A 244 9.58 8.25 12.36
C LYS A 244 8.19 7.81 12.79
N GLY A 245 7.14 8.44 12.27
CA GLY A 245 5.76 8.10 12.61
C GLY A 245 5.40 6.65 12.25
N LEU A 246 5.73 6.22 11.02
CA LEU A 246 5.48 4.86 10.57
C LEU A 246 6.20 3.85 11.47
N ILE A 247 7.49 4.05 11.72
CA ILE A 247 8.32 3.05 12.39
C ILE A 247 8.05 3.01 13.87
N GLU A 248 7.85 4.15 14.52
CA GLU A 248 7.36 4.19 15.90
C GLU A 248 6.01 3.46 16.03
N GLN A 249 5.13 3.60 15.05
CA GLN A 249 3.86 2.88 15.03
C GLN A 249 4.05 1.38 14.79
N LEU A 250 4.79 0.97 13.76
CA LEU A 250 5.03 -0.44 13.45
C LEU A 250 5.74 -1.16 14.60
N ILE A 251 6.69 -0.49 15.26
CA ILE A 251 7.35 -1.00 16.47
C ILE A 251 6.38 -1.05 17.63
N ARG A 252 5.50 -0.05 17.81
CA ARG A 252 4.43 -0.10 18.82
C ARG A 252 3.44 -1.22 18.55
N ASP A 253 3.07 -1.47 17.30
CA ASP A 253 2.16 -2.54 16.91
C ASP A 253 2.82 -3.92 17.13
N ALA A 254 4.13 -4.03 16.90
CA ALA A 254 4.91 -5.24 17.15
C ALA A 254 5.34 -5.43 18.62
N ALA A 255 5.38 -4.38 19.43
CA ALA A 255 5.78 -4.39 20.85
C ALA A 255 4.58 -4.28 21.80
N GLY A 256 3.42 -3.88 21.29
CA GLY A 256 2.14 -4.00 21.96
C GLY A 256 2.03 -5.43 22.44
N LYS A 257 1.90 -5.60 23.75
CA LYS A 257 1.67 -6.92 24.33
C LYS A 257 0.60 -7.60 23.49
N ILE A 258 0.83 -8.86 23.16
CA ILE A 258 -0.26 -9.84 23.13
C ILE A 258 -0.85 -9.78 24.54
N VAL A 259 -1.64 -8.75 24.81
CA VAL A 259 -2.64 -8.83 25.85
C VAL A 259 -3.36 -10.10 25.45
N LYS A 260 -3.45 -11.06 26.37
CA LYS A 260 -4.50 -12.06 26.31
C LYS A 260 -5.83 -11.29 26.36
N GLN A 261 -6.12 -10.51 25.32
CA GLN A 261 -7.44 -10.04 25.00
C GLN A 261 -8.18 -11.34 24.83
N VAL A 262 -9.23 -11.51 25.62
CA VAL A 262 -10.26 -12.48 25.32
C VAL A 262 -10.51 -12.36 23.82
N GLN A 263 -10.08 -13.37 23.07
CA GLN A 263 -10.06 -13.29 21.62
C GLN A 263 -11.52 -13.38 21.20
N HIS A 264 -12.14 -12.25 20.88
CA HIS A 264 -13.55 -12.23 20.51
C HIS A 264 -13.67 -12.43 19.00
N ILE A 265 -14.67 -13.18 18.58
CA ILE A 265 -15.15 -13.12 17.20
C ILE A 265 -15.78 -11.74 17.02
N VAL A 266 -15.18 -10.91 16.17
CA VAL A 266 -15.72 -9.57 15.88
C VAL A 266 -16.60 -9.65 14.65
N VAL A 267 -17.82 -9.11 14.75
CA VAL A 267 -18.71 -8.93 13.61
C VAL A 267 -18.88 -7.44 13.38
N GLU A 268 -18.31 -6.94 12.29
CA GLU A 268 -18.54 -5.57 11.85
C GLU A 268 -19.69 -5.55 10.86
N ARG A 269 -20.65 -4.63 11.04
CA ARG A 269 -21.78 -4.46 10.12
C ARG A 269 -21.79 -3.04 9.57
N ARG A 270 -21.93 -2.92 8.26
CA ARG A 270 -21.98 -1.63 7.56
C ARG A 270 -23.07 -1.63 6.51
N LEU A 271 -23.65 -0.47 6.27
CA LEU A 271 -24.52 -0.24 5.12
C LEU A 271 -23.63 0.30 3.98
N GLU A 272 -23.60 -0.39 2.85
CA GLU A 272 -22.91 0.03 1.64
C GLU A 272 -23.97 0.45 0.60
N SER A 273 -23.84 1.67 0.06
CA SER A 273 -24.66 2.13 -1.06
C SER A 273 -24.10 1.55 -2.36
N ASN A 274 -24.95 0.90 -3.15
CA ASN A 274 -24.64 0.50 -4.52
C ASN A 274 -24.79 1.68 -5.49
N ASP A 275 -24.26 1.52 -6.71
CA ASP A 275 -24.37 2.50 -7.81
C ASP A 275 -25.84 2.81 -8.20
N ASP A 276 -26.80 1.94 -7.83
CA ASP A 276 -28.24 2.08 -8.07
C ASP A 276 -29.02 2.72 -6.89
N ASP A 277 -28.34 3.43 -5.97
CA ASP A 277 -28.94 4.04 -4.76
C ASP A 277 -29.58 3.04 -3.77
N ALA A 278 -29.30 1.75 -3.95
CA ALA A 278 -29.74 0.67 -3.06
C ALA A 278 -28.74 0.48 -1.90
N TRP A 279 -29.24 0.33 -0.67
CA TRP A 279 -28.41 0.06 0.50
C TRP A 279 -28.32 -1.44 0.79
N ASN A 280 -27.10 -1.96 0.85
CA ASN A 280 -26.82 -3.34 1.24
C ASN A 280 -26.21 -3.40 2.64
N LEU A 281 -26.72 -4.29 3.48
CA LEU A 281 -26.07 -4.62 4.74
C LEU A 281 -24.94 -5.60 4.48
N ARG A 282 -23.71 -5.16 4.70
CA ARG A 282 -22.51 -5.98 4.72
C ARG A 282 -22.16 -6.35 6.15
N SER A 283 -21.83 -7.63 6.37
CA SER A 283 -21.28 -8.12 7.63
C SER A 283 -19.90 -8.74 7.38
N ASP A 284 -18.85 -8.18 7.99
CA ASP A 284 -17.50 -8.73 7.96
C ASP A 284 -17.22 -9.42 9.31
N ILE A 285 -16.78 -10.68 9.26
CA ILE A 285 -16.48 -11.47 10.45
C ILE A 285 -14.97 -11.66 10.53
N VAL A 286 -14.39 -11.22 11.64
CA VAL A 286 -12.96 -11.36 11.90
C VAL A 286 -12.79 -12.44 12.96
N LEU A 287 -12.26 -13.58 12.53
CA LEU A 287 -11.89 -14.67 13.42
C LEU A 287 -10.49 -14.44 13.98
N PRO A 288 -10.29 -14.64 15.29
CA PRO A 288 -8.95 -14.73 15.86
C PRO A 288 -8.21 -15.98 15.36
N GLU A 289 -6.88 -15.91 15.38
CA GLU A 289 -6.02 -17.05 15.04
C GLU A 289 -6.11 -18.16 16.09
N TYR A 290 -6.28 -17.77 17.36
CA TYR A 290 -6.45 -18.70 18.49
C TYR A 290 -7.66 -18.30 19.31
N LEU A 291 -8.67 -19.15 19.40
CA LEU A 291 -9.83 -18.90 20.24
C LEU A 291 -9.79 -19.83 21.45
N ASP A 292 -9.92 -19.28 22.65
CA ASP A 292 -10.04 -20.09 23.85
C ASP A 292 -11.33 -20.91 23.78
N ALA A 293 -11.25 -22.20 24.12
CA ALA A 293 -12.42 -23.09 24.09
C ALA A 293 -13.57 -22.57 24.97
N SER A 294 -13.29 -21.93 26.09
CA SER A 294 -14.32 -21.32 26.95
C SER A 294 -14.99 -20.10 26.30
N ALA A 295 -14.24 -19.32 25.52
CA ALA A 295 -14.78 -18.18 24.77
C ALA A 295 -15.68 -18.65 23.62
N LEU A 296 -15.24 -19.70 22.89
CA LEU A 296 -16.06 -20.35 21.87
C LEU A 296 -17.31 -20.99 22.48
N GLY A 297 -17.17 -21.69 23.60
CA GLY A 297 -18.28 -22.31 24.33
C GLY A 297 -19.33 -21.29 24.78
N SER A 298 -18.88 -20.15 25.32
CA SER A 298 -19.76 -19.06 25.74
C SER A 298 -20.59 -18.46 24.60
N LEU A 299 -20.03 -18.39 23.38
CA LEU A 299 -20.74 -17.88 22.18
C LEU A 299 -21.90 -18.77 21.76
N PHE A 300 -21.81 -20.07 22.02
CA PHE A 300 -22.78 -21.08 21.58
C PHE A 300 -23.58 -21.70 22.74
N SER A 301 -23.36 -21.23 23.97
CA SER A 301 -23.92 -21.83 25.18
C SER A 301 -23.57 -23.32 25.30
N ILE A 302 -22.32 -23.67 25.01
CA ILE A 302 -21.75 -25.02 25.09
C ILE A 302 -20.62 -25.00 26.13
N GLU A 303 -20.57 -25.98 27.02
CA GLU A 303 -19.45 -26.13 27.97
C GLU A 303 -18.16 -26.47 27.22
N ALA A 304 -17.02 -25.90 27.66
CA ALA A 304 -15.76 -26.04 26.92
C ALA A 304 -15.30 -27.50 26.73
N GLN A 305 -15.64 -28.37 27.68
CA GLN A 305 -15.35 -29.81 27.65
C GLN A 305 -16.18 -30.60 26.63
N ASP A 306 -17.34 -30.07 26.24
CA ASP A 306 -18.27 -30.70 25.31
C ASP A 306 -18.06 -30.19 23.86
N LEU A 307 -17.10 -29.28 23.67
CA LEU A 307 -16.72 -28.82 22.34
C LEU A 307 -15.96 -29.92 21.59
N PRO A 308 -16.32 -30.16 20.31
CA PRO A 308 -15.58 -31.12 19.49
C PRO A 308 -14.15 -30.63 19.28
N ARG A 309 -13.21 -31.59 19.16
CA ARG A 309 -11.80 -31.30 18.86
C ARG A 309 -11.61 -30.43 17.60
N THR A 310 -12.56 -30.52 16.67
CA THR A 310 -12.55 -29.78 15.41
C THR A 310 -13.95 -29.18 15.19
N PRO A 311 -14.23 -27.97 15.72
CA PRO A 311 -15.52 -27.32 15.52
C PRO A 311 -15.65 -26.79 14.09
N THR A 312 -16.82 -26.99 13.48
CA THR A 312 -17.15 -26.39 12.19
C THR A 312 -18.09 -25.21 12.42
N LEU A 313 -17.65 -23.99 12.09
CA LEU A 313 -18.51 -22.81 12.11
C LEU A 313 -19.25 -22.70 10.78
N ARG A 314 -20.58 -22.64 10.83
CA ARG A 314 -21.43 -22.37 9.66
C ARG A 314 -22.11 -21.02 9.80
N PHE A 315 -21.94 -20.19 8.78
CA PHE A 315 -22.62 -18.92 8.62
C PHE A 315 -23.84 -19.12 7.76
N ILE A 316 -25.04 -18.95 8.35
CA ILE A 316 -26.29 -19.08 7.62
C ILE A 316 -26.80 -17.67 7.32
N GLY A 317 -26.85 -17.33 6.03
CA GLY A 317 -27.52 -16.14 5.52
C GLY A 317 -28.86 -16.46 4.89
N ALA A 318 -29.70 -15.44 4.68
CA ALA A 318 -30.99 -15.55 3.97
C ALA A 318 -30.86 -16.11 2.53
N ILE A 319 -29.65 -16.13 1.98
CA ILE A 319 -29.31 -16.82 0.74
C ILE A 319 -28.49 -18.05 1.13
N ASN A 320 -29.07 -19.22 0.92
CA ASN A 320 -28.68 -20.51 1.49
C ASN A 320 -27.36 -21.04 0.88
N ARG A 321 -26.23 -20.38 1.12
CA ARG A 321 -24.89 -20.88 0.72
C ARG A 321 -24.15 -21.49 1.89
N ARG A 322 -23.75 -22.74 1.70
CA ARG A 322 -23.00 -23.57 2.63
C ARG A 322 -21.52 -23.21 2.53
N MET A 323 -20.91 -22.75 3.62
CA MET A 323 -19.45 -22.70 3.72
C MET A 323 -19.00 -23.67 4.82
N SER A 324 -18.25 -24.69 4.42
CA SER A 324 -17.57 -25.61 5.33
C SER A 324 -16.13 -25.15 5.50
N LEU A 325 -15.76 -24.79 6.73
CA LEU A 325 -14.37 -24.63 7.13
C LEU A 325 -13.81 -26.03 7.35
N PHE A 326 -13.30 -26.68 6.31
CA PHE A 326 -12.17 -27.63 6.31
C PHE A 326 -12.08 -28.23 4.90
N GLU A 327 -10.85 -28.26 4.37
CA GLU A 327 -10.40 -28.62 3.02
C GLU A 327 -10.48 -27.53 1.93
N ASN A 328 -9.28 -27.10 1.51
CA ASN A 328 -8.95 -26.31 0.32
C ASN A 328 -9.71 -25.01 0.10
N TRP A 329 -9.06 -23.94 0.56
CA TRP A 329 -9.28 -22.54 0.19
C TRP A 329 -9.18 -22.34 -1.34
N LEU A 330 -10.25 -22.64 -2.08
CA LEU A 330 -10.27 -22.41 -3.54
C LEU A 330 -11.61 -21.96 -4.14
N ASP A 331 -12.62 -21.56 -3.36
CA ASP A 331 -13.82 -20.94 -3.96
C ASP A 331 -14.12 -19.56 -3.38
N ARG A 332 -13.72 -18.51 -4.12
CA ARG A 332 -13.75 -17.09 -3.72
C ARG A 332 -15.04 -16.36 -4.07
N ASN A 333 -16.11 -17.04 -4.47
CA ASN A 333 -17.32 -16.38 -4.99
C ASN A 333 -18.56 -16.46 -4.07
N ALA A 334 -18.42 -16.68 -2.76
CA ALA A 334 -19.58 -16.96 -1.88
C ALA A 334 -20.03 -15.85 -0.91
N PHE A 335 -19.50 -14.63 -1.00
CA PHE A 335 -19.95 -13.51 -0.14
C PHE A 335 -20.76 -12.48 -0.92
N GLU A 336 -22.00 -12.84 -1.25
CA GLU A 336 -23.04 -11.87 -1.59
C GLU A 336 -23.99 -11.68 -0.41
N SER A 337 -24.53 -10.47 -0.32
CA SER A 337 -25.40 -9.90 0.72
C SER A 337 -26.06 -10.89 1.68
N ILE A 338 -25.73 -10.77 2.97
CA ILE A 338 -26.32 -11.61 4.02
C ILE A 338 -27.16 -10.74 4.95
N GLY A 339 -28.49 -10.86 4.82
CA GLY A 339 -29.43 -10.48 5.87
C GLY A 339 -29.38 -11.47 7.04
N ALA A 340 -29.48 -10.94 8.26
CA ALA A 340 -29.52 -11.63 9.56
C ALA A 340 -28.74 -12.96 9.63
N LEU A 341 -27.48 -12.87 10.06
CA LEU A 341 -26.63 -14.03 10.34
C LEU A 341 -27.08 -14.78 11.60
N SER A 342 -27.39 -16.07 11.44
CA SER A 342 -27.42 -17.04 12.55
C SER A 342 -26.21 -17.96 12.43
N ILE A 343 -25.49 -18.16 13.53
CA ILE A 343 -24.34 -19.07 13.58
C ILE A 343 -24.82 -20.37 14.22
N ALA A 344 -24.80 -21.45 13.46
CA ALA A 344 -25.16 -22.77 13.95
C ALA A 344 -23.91 -23.63 14.10
N VAL A 345 -23.65 -24.12 15.32
CA VAL A 345 -22.69 -25.20 15.56
C VAL A 345 -23.44 -26.51 15.36
N THR A 346 -22.99 -27.33 14.41
CA THR A 346 -23.46 -28.72 14.32
C THR A 346 -22.50 -29.57 15.14
N ILE A 347 -23.02 -30.23 16.17
CA ILE A 347 -22.30 -31.19 17.01
C ILE A 347 -22.21 -32.53 16.28
#